data_AF-A0AAV9JH16-F1
#
_entry.id   AF-A0AAV9JH16-F1
#
_cell.length_a   1.000
_cell.length_b   1.000
_cell.length_c   1.000
_cell.angle_alpha   90.00
_cell.angle_beta   90.00
_cell.angle_gamma   90.00
#
_symmetry.space_group_name_H-M   'P 1'
#
loop_
_entity.id
_entity.type
_entity.pdbx_description
1 polymer ?
#
loop_
_entity_poly.entity_id
_entity_poly.type
_entity_poly.pdbx_seq_one_letter_code
_entity_poly.pdbx_strand_id
1 'polypeptide(L)'
;MSLPMAPRAPIDFPPNKFEATEADIARLKRSTATPVSTADALQAQIRHIELPLWQAFRADPILALLRVVHTDSNAFFQSLEWALDEISHDSLDDYLMTRRLADWRKLMSDFEIEVPAIGRSLHNFVEFVFAPGEQSDLPKPISEILKDMDTNILRLKQRLDEAYTALRADMQFTESRRSITEAKTVTRLTELAFVFIPLSFTCSLFSMSIRELQDGVPVWTFVISALVMASLAFGIRFIVASDFIANSSRGALERFWARRNVRRGESAPVLTLVTLTAQEVWRNGGADIFVRCSLALFISAFIVVPVAFVWTSTSLDVGFNIAMTLLFVLSGSVFAGFIFVVGDGGSSEKVTAWLGDRADAESAGSGEEV
;
A
#
# COMPACT_ATOMS: atom_id res chain seq x y z
N MET A 1 -14.77 36.17 -31.17
CA MET A 1 -15.08 34.82 -30.67
C MET A 1 -14.09 33.88 -31.34
N SER A 2 -12.95 33.62 -30.72
CA SER A 2 -11.87 32.80 -31.27
C SER A 2 -12.27 31.33 -31.13
N LEU A 3 -12.44 30.64 -32.26
CA LEU A 3 -12.72 29.20 -32.29
C LEU A 3 -11.55 28.43 -31.66
N PRO A 4 -11.81 27.38 -30.87
CA PRO A 4 -10.75 26.55 -30.30
C PRO A 4 -9.95 25.91 -31.43
N MET A 5 -8.66 26.23 -31.50
CA MET A 5 -7.72 25.69 -32.48
C MET A 5 -6.93 24.54 -31.84
N ALA A 6 -7.33 23.30 -32.09
CA ALA A 6 -6.56 22.12 -31.74
C ALA A 6 -5.57 21.76 -32.88
N PRO A 7 -4.40 21.17 -32.59
CA PRO A 7 -3.49 20.65 -33.61
C PRO A 7 -4.15 19.48 -34.36
N ARG A 8 -4.21 19.58 -35.70
CA ARG A 8 -4.89 18.63 -36.58
C ARG A 8 -3.95 17.62 -37.26
N ALA A 9 -2.68 17.59 -36.85
CA ALA A 9 -1.75 16.52 -37.19
C ALA A 9 -1.64 15.56 -36.00
N PRO A 10 -1.46 14.25 -36.21
CA PRO A 10 -1.13 13.34 -35.11
C PRO A 10 0.08 13.91 -34.38
N ILE A 11 -0.09 14.15 -33.08
CA ILE A 11 0.98 14.68 -32.25
C ILE A 11 2.03 13.56 -32.18
N ASP A 12 3.14 13.77 -32.87
CA ASP A 12 4.26 12.84 -32.91
C ASP A 12 5.02 12.97 -31.58
N PHE A 13 4.59 12.19 -30.59
CA PHE A 13 5.23 12.16 -29.29
C PHE A 13 6.58 11.42 -29.37
N PRO A 14 7.62 11.90 -28.67
CA PRO A 14 8.92 11.25 -28.68
C PRO A 14 8.83 9.80 -28.16
N PRO A 15 9.65 8.89 -28.71
CA PRO A 15 9.63 7.47 -28.34
C PRO A 15 10.10 7.21 -26.91
N ASN A 16 10.91 8.12 -26.34
CA ASN A 16 11.43 7.99 -24.98
C ASN A 16 10.82 9.08 -24.08
N LYS A 17 9.81 8.68 -23.32
CA LYS A 17 8.84 9.59 -22.70
C LYS A 17 9.36 10.32 -21.45
N PHE A 18 10.39 9.77 -20.82
CA PHE A 18 11.04 10.34 -19.63
C PHE A 18 12.24 11.24 -19.94
N GLU A 19 12.71 11.25 -21.19
CA GLU A 19 13.89 12.00 -21.65
C GLU A 19 13.56 12.79 -22.93
N ALA A 20 12.46 13.55 -22.92
CA ALA A 20 12.14 14.41 -24.04
C ALA A 20 13.25 15.44 -24.25
N THR A 21 13.96 15.35 -25.37
CA THR A 21 15.04 16.27 -25.74
C THR A 21 14.44 17.66 -25.98
N GLU A 22 15.21 18.75 -25.81
CA GLU A 22 14.75 20.09 -26.21
C GLU A 22 14.26 20.14 -27.67
N ALA A 23 14.84 19.31 -28.54
CA ALA A 23 14.40 19.13 -29.91
C ALA A 23 12.99 18.51 -30.02
N ASP A 24 12.66 17.54 -29.17
CA ASP A 24 11.36 16.88 -29.13
C ASP A 24 10.29 17.84 -28.60
N ILE A 25 10.62 18.61 -27.56
CA ILE A 25 9.75 19.66 -27.02
C ILE A 25 9.54 20.76 -28.06
N ALA A 26 10.58 21.17 -28.80
CA ALA A 26 10.47 22.16 -29.86
C ALA A 26 9.66 21.65 -31.06
N ARG A 27 9.68 20.33 -31.33
CA ARG A 27 8.90 19.66 -32.38
C ARG A 27 7.43 19.56 -31.99
N LEU A 28 7.14 19.16 -30.75
CA LEU A 28 5.80 19.20 -30.14
C LEU A 28 5.24 20.62 -30.15
N LYS A 29 6.02 21.59 -29.69
CA LYS A 29 5.63 23.00 -29.68
C LYS A 29 5.35 23.51 -31.10
N ARG A 30 6.12 23.07 -32.11
CA ARG A 30 5.83 23.40 -33.52
C ARG A 30 4.55 22.74 -34.03
N SER A 31 4.31 21.46 -33.73
CA SER A 31 3.09 20.77 -34.14
C SER A 31 1.84 21.31 -33.45
N THR A 32 1.97 21.82 -32.21
CA THR A 32 0.88 22.45 -31.48
C THR A 32 0.70 23.94 -31.85
N ALA A 33 1.76 24.62 -32.30
CA ALA A 33 1.75 26.05 -32.62
C ALA A 33 1.36 26.40 -34.06
N THR A 34 1.17 25.42 -34.94
CA THR A 34 0.59 25.65 -36.28
C THR A 34 -0.89 25.24 -36.28
N PRO A 35 -1.79 26.08 -35.76
CA PRO A 35 -3.21 25.84 -35.91
C PRO A 35 -3.56 25.99 -37.39
N VAL A 36 -3.95 24.90 -38.04
CA VAL A 36 -4.46 24.95 -39.40
C VAL A 36 -5.90 25.45 -39.32
N SER A 37 -6.20 26.57 -40.00
CA SER A 37 -7.56 27.08 -40.11
C SER A 37 -8.47 26.00 -40.68
N THR A 38 -9.73 25.90 -40.23
CA THR A 38 -10.72 24.98 -40.84
C THR A 38 -10.80 25.18 -42.35
N ALA A 39 -10.61 26.41 -42.85
CA ALA A 39 -10.58 26.73 -44.26
C ALA A 39 -9.34 26.15 -44.98
N ASP A 40 -8.15 26.27 -44.38
CA ASP A 40 -6.90 25.75 -44.95
C ASP A 40 -6.87 24.22 -44.91
N ALA A 41 -7.43 23.61 -43.86
CA ALA A 41 -7.59 22.17 -43.74
C ALA A 41 -8.56 21.63 -44.78
N LEU A 42 -9.70 22.30 -44.97
CA LEU A 42 -10.62 22.02 -46.07
C LEU A 42 -9.87 22.07 -47.39
N GLN A 43 -9.10 23.14 -47.63
CA GLN A 43 -8.39 23.37 -48.88
C GLN A 43 -7.27 22.35 -49.13
N ALA A 44 -6.58 21.89 -48.08
CA ALA A 44 -5.57 20.84 -48.16
C ALA A 44 -6.19 19.47 -48.43
N GLN A 45 -7.28 19.13 -47.75
CA GLN A 45 -8.03 17.90 -47.98
C GLN A 45 -8.57 17.89 -49.42
N ILE A 46 -9.14 19.00 -49.86
CA ILE A 46 -9.56 19.29 -51.23
C ILE A 46 -8.40 19.10 -52.23
N ARG A 47 -7.16 19.50 -51.93
CA ARG A 47 -6.01 19.27 -52.83
C ARG A 47 -5.57 17.81 -52.93
N HIS A 48 -5.75 17.01 -51.87
CA HIS A 48 -5.34 15.61 -51.83
C HIS A 48 -6.44 14.62 -52.26
N ILE A 49 -7.65 15.12 -52.53
CA ILE A 49 -8.79 14.32 -52.94
C ILE A 49 -8.75 14.03 -54.45
N GLU A 50 -8.78 12.75 -54.83
CA GLU A 50 -9.00 12.31 -56.23
C GLU A 50 -10.36 12.80 -56.77
N LEU A 51 -10.42 13.06 -58.08
CA LEU A 51 -11.53 13.68 -58.84
C LEU A 51 -12.99 13.27 -58.48
N PRO A 52 -13.32 12.05 -58.01
CA PRO A 52 -14.71 11.68 -57.68
C PRO A 52 -15.30 12.39 -56.44
N LEU A 53 -14.47 12.74 -55.46
CA LEU A 53 -14.92 13.30 -54.17
C LEU A 53 -15.07 14.83 -54.20
N TRP A 54 -14.41 15.53 -55.13
CA TRP A 54 -14.66 16.95 -55.41
C TRP A 54 -16.09 17.21 -55.90
N GLN A 55 -16.64 16.29 -56.69
CA GLN A 55 -18.05 16.35 -57.11
C GLN A 55 -19.00 16.12 -55.92
N ALA A 56 -18.65 15.24 -55.00
CA ALA A 56 -19.40 15.01 -53.76
C ALA A 56 -19.34 16.21 -52.80
N PHE A 57 -18.19 16.87 -52.66
CA PHE A 57 -18.03 18.09 -51.85
C PHE A 57 -18.87 19.26 -52.40
N ARG A 58 -18.93 19.40 -53.74
CA ARG A 58 -19.77 20.41 -54.40
C ARG A 58 -21.26 20.08 -54.28
N ALA A 59 -21.61 18.82 -54.02
CA ALA A 59 -22.98 18.36 -53.87
C ALA A 59 -23.51 18.51 -52.43
N ASP A 60 -22.67 18.35 -51.39
CA ASP A 60 -23.08 18.52 -49.99
C ASP A 60 -21.94 19.07 -49.09
N PRO A 61 -21.91 20.40 -48.85
CA PRO A 61 -20.87 21.04 -48.03
C PRO A 61 -20.99 20.70 -46.54
N ILE A 62 -22.18 20.30 -46.07
CA ILE A 62 -22.44 19.98 -44.66
C ILE A 62 -21.83 18.61 -44.34
N LEU A 63 -22.00 17.63 -45.23
CA LEU A 63 -21.38 16.32 -45.09
C LEU A 63 -19.85 16.40 -45.05
N ALA A 64 -19.26 17.32 -45.82
CA ALA A 64 -17.82 17.53 -45.79
C ALA A 64 -17.33 18.14 -44.47
N LEU A 65 -18.07 19.11 -43.90
CA LEU A 65 -17.78 19.65 -42.57
C LEU A 65 -17.87 18.55 -41.50
N LEU A 66 -18.89 17.70 -41.57
CA LEU A 66 -19.07 16.58 -40.65
C LEU A 66 -17.87 15.61 -40.69
N ARG A 67 -17.33 15.31 -41.88
CA ARG A 67 -16.12 14.46 -42.00
C ARG A 67 -14.89 15.09 -41.39
N VAL A 68 -14.73 16.41 -41.50
CA VAL A 68 -13.63 17.14 -40.84
C VAL A 68 -13.76 17.04 -39.33
N VAL A 69 -14.97 17.29 -38.79
CA VAL A 69 -15.23 17.16 -37.35
C VAL A 69 -15.00 15.73 -36.86
N HIS A 70 -15.42 14.72 -37.62
CA HIS A 70 -15.14 13.31 -37.29
C HIS A 70 -13.64 13.00 -37.25
N THR A 71 -12.88 13.50 -38.23
CA THR A 71 -11.42 13.31 -38.27
C THR A 71 -10.73 13.97 -37.08
N ASP A 72 -11.12 15.20 -36.74
CA ASP A 72 -10.58 15.94 -35.60
C ASP A 72 -10.93 15.25 -34.27
N SER A 73 -12.17 14.78 -34.11
CA SER A 73 -12.60 14.01 -32.93
C SER A 73 -11.80 12.72 -32.76
N ASN A 74 -11.53 12.00 -33.85
CA ASN A 74 -10.71 10.79 -33.80
C ASN A 74 -9.26 11.08 -33.40
N ALA A 75 -8.66 12.17 -33.89
CA ALA A 75 -7.31 12.58 -33.47
C ALA A 75 -7.25 12.96 -31.98
N PHE A 76 -8.30 13.60 -31.47
CA PHE A 76 -8.45 13.90 -30.04
C PHE A 76 -8.56 12.60 -29.22
N PHE A 77 -9.40 11.65 -29.62
CA PHE A 77 -9.54 10.37 -28.92
C PHE A 77 -8.23 9.58 -28.89
N GLN A 78 -7.45 9.56 -29.96
CA GLN A 78 -6.11 8.93 -29.97
C GLN A 78 -5.14 9.61 -28.99
N SER A 79 -5.18 10.94 -28.91
CA SER A 79 -4.34 11.68 -27.95
C SER A 79 -4.72 11.36 -26.51
N LEU A 80 -6.02 11.13 -26.27
CA LEU A 80 -6.55 10.72 -24.98
C LEU A 80 -6.18 9.27 -24.63
N GLU A 81 -6.28 8.34 -25.57
CA GLU A 81 -5.78 6.97 -25.38
C GLU A 81 -4.30 6.96 -25.02
N TRP A 82 -3.48 7.77 -25.70
CA TRP A 82 -2.07 7.93 -25.38
C TRP A 82 -1.82 8.45 -23.96
N ALA A 83 -2.61 9.43 -23.51
CA ALA A 83 -2.51 9.94 -22.14
C ALA A 83 -2.90 8.89 -21.09
N LEU A 84 -3.90 8.04 -21.37
CA LEU A 84 -4.29 6.95 -20.48
C LEU A 84 -3.21 5.85 -20.41
N ASP A 85 -2.61 5.51 -21.54
CA ASP A 85 -1.48 4.57 -21.58
C ASP A 85 -0.27 5.10 -20.80
N GLU A 86 -0.04 6.42 -20.83
CA GLU A 86 1.00 7.07 -20.02
C GLU A 86 0.71 6.96 -18.52
N ILE A 87 -0.51 7.24 -18.09
CA ILE A 87 -0.91 7.12 -16.69
C ILE A 87 -0.73 5.67 -16.21
N SER A 88 -1.13 4.70 -17.02
CA SER A 88 -0.98 3.29 -16.69
C SER A 88 0.49 2.84 -16.63
N HIS A 89 1.37 3.47 -17.39
CA HIS A 89 2.80 3.15 -17.36
C HIS A 89 3.49 3.81 -16.17
N ASP A 90 3.25 5.11 -15.97
CA ASP A 90 3.83 5.88 -14.86
C ASP A 90 3.30 5.44 -13.49
N SER A 91 2.12 4.84 -13.41
CA SER A 91 1.57 4.34 -12.13
C SER A 91 2.38 3.19 -11.53
N LEU A 92 3.22 2.51 -12.32
CA LEU A 92 4.13 1.46 -11.86
C LEU A 92 5.29 2.00 -11.00
N ASP A 93 5.58 3.31 -11.08
CA ASP A 93 6.61 3.95 -10.27
C ASP A 93 5.96 4.66 -9.06
N ASP A 94 6.16 4.11 -7.86
CA ASP A 94 5.65 4.62 -6.58
C ASP A 94 5.92 6.13 -6.38
N TYR A 95 7.07 6.64 -6.85
CA TYR A 95 7.45 8.05 -6.73
C TYR A 95 6.66 8.94 -7.69
N LEU A 96 6.60 8.56 -8.97
CA LEU A 96 5.89 9.33 -10.00
C LEU A 96 4.38 9.31 -9.76
N MET A 97 3.84 8.15 -9.37
CA MET A 97 2.45 8.01 -9.00
C MET A 97 2.08 9.00 -7.91
N THR A 98 2.81 9.03 -6.79
CA THR A 98 2.50 9.92 -5.67
C THR A 98 2.57 11.41 -6.07
N ARG A 99 3.53 11.78 -6.92
CA ARG A 99 3.74 13.17 -7.34
C ARG A 99 2.68 13.67 -8.32
N ARG A 100 2.23 12.83 -9.26
CA ARG A 100 1.32 13.21 -10.36
C ARG A 100 -0.13 12.79 -10.11
N LEU A 101 -0.43 12.09 -9.01
CA LEU A 101 -1.76 11.57 -8.69
C LEU A 101 -2.87 12.62 -8.77
N ALA A 102 -2.62 13.82 -8.25
CA ALA A 102 -3.60 14.90 -8.26
C ALA A 102 -3.91 15.38 -9.69
N ASP A 103 -2.87 15.50 -10.51
CA ASP A 103 -2.98 15.92 -11.91
C ASP A 103 -3.71 14.86 -12.74
N TRP A 104 -3.36 13.58 -12.58
CA TRP A 104 -4.03 12.48 -13.28
C TRP A 104 -5.50 12.33 -12.88
N ARG A 105 -5.82 12.48 -11.58
CA ARG A 105 -7.21 12.44 -11.12
C ARG A 105 -8.04 13.56 -11.73
N LYS A 106 -7.48 14.78 -11.78
CA LYS A 106 -8.14 15.92 -12.41
C LYS A 106 -8.36 15.65 -13.90
N LEU A 107 -7.32 15.23 -14.60
CA LEU A 107 -7.35 14.96 -16.04
C LEU A 107 -8.33 13.82 -16.39
N MET A 108 -8.37 12.73 -15.61
CA MET A 108 -9.38 11.67 -15.80
C MET A 108 -10.81 12.16 -15.53
N SER A 109 -11.01 13.01 -14.50
CA SER A 109 -12.32 13.62 -14.23
C SER A 109 -12.77 14.55 -15.36
N ASP A 110 -11.84 15.31 -15.93
CA ASP A 110 -12.12 16.21 -17.05
C ASP A 110 -12.52 15.37 -18.29
N PHE A 111 -11.81 14.27 -18.55
CA PHE A 111 -12.11 13.35 -19.65
C PHE A 111 -13.44 12.61 -19.50
N GLU A 112 -13.81 12.20 -18.28
CA GLU A 112 -15.10 11.56 -18.00
C GLU A 112 -16.29 12.46 -18.39
N ILE A 113 -16.11 13.79 -18.26
CA ILE A 113 -17.14 14.78 -18.57
C ILE A 113 -17.11 15.17 -20.06
N GLU A 114 -15.91 15.42 -20.60
CA GLU A 114 -15.75 15.98 -21.95
C GLU A 114 -16.02 14.97 -23.06
N VAL A 115 -15.57 13.71 -22.93
CA VAL A 115 -15.72 12.70 -23.99
C VAL A 115 -17.19 12.42 -24.32
N PRO A 116 -18.10 12.19 -23.35
CA PRO A 116 -19.52 12.02 -23.64
C PRO A 116 -20.20 13.32 -24.09
N ALA A 117 -19.67 14.49 -23.72
CA ALA A 117 -20.20 15.77 -24.18
C ALA A 117 -19.95 15.97 -25.67
N ILE A 118 -18.78 15.59 -26.18
CA ILE A 118 -18.45 15.62 -27.62
C ILE A 118 -19.44 14.72 -28.39
N GLY A 119 -19.66 13.49 -27.92
CA GLY A 119 -20.60 12.56 -28.55
C GLY A 119 -22.03 13.10 -28.64
N ARG A 120 -22.56 13.62 -27.53
CA ARG A 120 -23.89 14.24 -27.48
C ARG A 120 -23.99 15.48 -28.37
N SER A 121 -22.95 16.32 -28.39
CA SER A 121 -22.94 17.51 -29.24
C SER A 121 -22.98 17.15 -30.72
N LEU A 122 -22.28 16.09 -31.14
CA LEU A 122 -22.32 15.64 -32.53
C LEU A 122 -23.68 15.03 -32.89
N HIS A 123 -24.27 14.24 -31.99
CA HIS A 123 -25.61 13.67 -32.20
C HIS A 123 -26.66 14.76 -32.39
N ASN A 124 -26.67 15.77 -31.50
CA ASN A 124 -27.56 16.92 -31.59
C ASN A 124 -27.36 17.71 -32.89
N PHE A 125 -26.11 17.87 -33.34
CA PHE A 125 -25.82 18.53 -34.61
C PHE A 125 -26.38 17.74 -35.79
N VAL A 126 -26.17 16.42 -35.82
CA VAL A 126 -26.67 15.58 -36.91
C VAL A 126 -28.19 15.56 -36.94
N GLU A 127 -28.83 15.42 -35.77
CA GLU A 127 -30.29 15.45 -35.65
C GLU A 127 -30.87 16.77 -36.16
N PHE A 128 -30.27 17.90 -35.75
CA PHE A 128 -30.68 19.24 -36.18
C PHE A 128 -30.56 19.44 -37.70
N VAL A 129 -29.48 18.96 -38.31
CA VAL A 129 -29.17 19.26 -39.72
C VAL A 129 -29.76 18.24 -40.70
N PHE A 130 -29.80 16.96 -40.34
CA PHE A 130 -30.16 15.88 -41.26
C PHE A 130 -31.48 15.18 -40.89
N ALA A 131 -32.06 15.43 -39.72
CA ALA A 131 -33.34 14.88 -39.30
C ALA A 131 -34.39 15.95 -38.86
N PRO A 132 -34.66 17.01 -39.64
CA PRO A 132 -35.63 18.05 -39.25
C PRO A 132 -37.11 17.60 -39.33
N GLY A 133 -37.41 16.30 -39.47
CA GLY A 133 -38.77 15.78 -39.59
C GLY A 133 -38.89 14.28 -39.24
N GLU A 134 -40.07 13.90 -38.76
CA GLU A 134 -40.40 12.67 -37.99
C GLU A 134 -40.16 11.31 -38.71
N GLN A 135 -39.68 11.29 -39.96
CA GLN A 135 -39.59 10.04 -40.73
C GLN A 135 -38.55 10.02 -41.87
N SER A 136 -37.41 10.71 -41.75
CA SER A 136 -36.29 10.52 -42.69
C SER A 136 -35.22 9.62 -42.10
N ASP A 137 -35.04 8.45 -42.69
CA ASP A 137 -33.90 7.58 -42.41
C ASP A 137 -32.60 8.33 -42.68
N LEU A 138 -31.69 8.33 -41.71
CA LEU A 138 -30.38 8.94 -41.85
C LEU A 138 -29.63 8.33 -43.06
N PRO A 139 -29.00 9.15 -43.92
CA PRO A 139 -28.13 8.64 -44.97
C PRO A 139 -27.08 7.68 -44.40
N LYS A 140 -26.92 6.51 -45.00
CA LYS A 140 -25.91 5.49 -44.64
C LYS A 140 -24.52 6.04 -44.29
N PRO A 141 -23.91 6.98 -45.05
CA PRO A 141 -22.58 7.50 -44.71
C PRO A 141 -22.55 8.30 -43.40
N ILE A 142 -23.67 8.89 -42.97
CA ILE A 142 -23.75 9.67 -41.71
C ILE A 142 -23.93 8.71 -40.53
N SER A 143 -24.77 7.68 -40.69
CA SER A 143 -24.95 6.67 -39.65
C SER A 143 -23.69 5.85 -39.39
N GLU A 144 -22.86 5.60 -40.41
CA GLU A 144 -21.54 4.99 -40.26
C GLU A 144 -20.58 5.87 -39.43
N ILE A 145 -20.55 7.19 -39.68
CA ILE A 145 -19.71 8.15 -38.94
C ILE A 145 -20.12 8.22 -37.46
N LEU A 146 -21.43 8.31 -37.17
CA LEU A 146 -21.93 8.32 -35.80
C LEU A 146 -21.60 7.02 -35.08
N LYS A 147 -21.83 5.88 -35.75
CA LYS A 147 -21.54 4.57 -35.18
C LYS A 147 -20.06 4.39 -34.87
N ASP A 148 -19.16 4.83 -35.75
CA ASP A 148 -17.72 4.81 -35.50
C ASP A 148 -17.35 5.66 -34.27
N MET A 149 -17.88 6.88 -34.19
CA MET A 149 -17.64 7.77 -33.04
C MET A 149 -18.18 7.17 -31.73
N ASP A 150 -19.39 6.60 -31.72
CA ASP A 150 -19.97 5.94 -30.56
C ASP A 150 -19.10 4.76 -30.10
N THR A 151 -18.56 3.98 -31.03
CA THR A 151 -17.63 2.89 -30.68
C THR A 151 -16.33 3.40 -30.07
N ASN A 152 -15.77 4.51 -30.56
CA ASN A 152 -14.56 5.10 -30.00
C ASN A 152 -14.81 5.68 -28.60
N ILE A 153 -15.94 6.37 -28.39
CA ILE A 153 -16.36 6.87 -27.07
C ILE A 153 -16.52 5.72 -26.07
N LEU A 154 -17.15 4.61 -26.48
CA LEU A 154 -17.36 3.47 -25.60
C LEU A 154 -16.04 2.80 -25.21
N ARG A 155 -15.12 2.60 -26.16
CA ARG A 155 -13.77 2.07 -25.91
C ARG A 155 -13.01 2.97 -24.93
N LEU A 156 -13.07 4.28 -25.14
CA LEU A 156 -12.34 5.24 -24.33
C LEU A 156 -12.87 5.28 -22.90
N LYS A 157 -14.19 5.23 -22.74
CA LYS A 157 -14.84 5.12 -21.44
C LYS A 157 -14.41 3.85 -20.70
N GLN A 158 -14.36 2.71 -21.41
CA GLN A 158 -13.91 1.46 -20.82
C GLN A 158 -12.46 1.56 -20.33
N ARG A 159 -11.55 2.08 -21.16
CA ARG A 159 -10.15 2.29 -20.77
C ARG A 159 -9.98 3.26 -19.61
N LEU A 160 -10.78 4.33 -19.57
CA LEU A 160 -10.76 5.29 -18.47
C LEU A 160 -11.15 4.62 -17.15
N ASP A 161 -12.18 3.76 -17.16
CA ASP A 161 -12.63 3.02 -15.96
C ASP A 161 -11.57 1.99 -15.49
N GLU A 162 -10.93 1.29 -16.44
CA GLU A 162 -9.81 0.39 -16.17
C GLU A 162 -8.62 1.13 -15.54
N ALA A 163 -8.20 2.27 -16.12
CA ALA A 163 -7.11 3.09 -15.61
C ALA A 163 -7.44 3.69 -14.22
N TYR A 164 -8.68 4.11 -14.01
CA TYR A 164 -9.13 4.63 -12.72
C TYR A 164 -9.10 3.56 -11.63
N THR A 165 -9.58 2.36 -11.95
CA THR A 165 -9.59 1.22 -11.04
C THR A 165 -8.16 0.80 -10.68
N ALA A 166 -7.26 0.73 -11.67
CA ALA A 166 -5.84 0.45 -11.44
C ALA A 166 -5.19 1.49 -10.52
N LEU A 167 -5.33 2.79 -10.85
CA LEU A 167 -4.76 3.87 -10.05
C LEU A 167 -5.29 3.88 -8.61
N ARG A 168 -6.58 3.56 -8.42
CA ARG A 168 -7.18 3.46 -7.09
C ARG A 168 -6.60 2.28 -6.29
N ALA A 169 -6.38 1.14 -6.94
CA ALA A 169 -5.75 -0.01 -6.31
C ALA A 169 -4.30 0.30 -5.89
N ASP A 170 -3.51 0.92 -6.77
CA ASP A 170 -2.12 1.30 -6.47
C ASP A 170 -2.03 2.32 -5.34
N MET A 171 -2.98 3.27 -5.27
CA MET A 171 -3.11 4.20 -4.15
C MET A 171 -3.37 3.48 -2.82
N GLN A 172 -4.30 2.51 -2.81
CA GLN A 172 -4.60 1.72 -1.62
C GLN A 172 -3.39 0.89 -1.17
N PHE A 173 -2.64 0.32 -2.12
CA PHE A 173 -1.42 -0.42 -1.80
C PHE A 173 -0.33 0.47 -1.23
N THR A 174 -0.17 1.67 -1.79
CA THR A 174 0.83 2.64 -1.30
C THR A 174 0.48 3.15 0.09
N GLU A 175 -0.79 3.47 0.35
CA GLU A 175 -1.27 3.84 1.68
C GLU A 175 -1.08 2.70 2.69
N SER A 176 -1.37 1.46 2.29
CA SER A 176 -1.14 0.28 3.13
C SER A 176 0.35 0.11 3.46
N ARG A 177 1.24 0.15 2.46
CA ARG A 177 2.70 0.06 2.67
C ARG A 177 3.22 1.18 3.58
N ARG A 178 2.71 2.40 3.38
CA ARG A 178 3.06 3.54 4.22
C ARG A 178 2.63 3.31 5.67
N SER A 179 1.37 2.94 5.91
CA SER A 179 0.88 2.67 7.27
C SER A 179 1.64 1.53 7.95
N ILE A 180 2.03 0.49 7.21
CA ILE A 180 2.88 -0.60 7.73
C ILE A 180 4.26 -0.07 8.12
N THR A 181 4.84 0.81 7.30
CA THR A 181 6.17 1.40 7.57
C THR A 181 6.12 2.35 8.77
N GLU A 182 5.07 3.15 8.88
CA GLU A 182 4.80 4.00 10.03
C GLU A 182 4.61 3.15 11.29
N ALA A 183 3.80 2.08 11.23
CA ALA A 183 3.62 1.15 12.34
C ALA A 183 4.94 0.50 12.77
N LYS A 184 5.77 0.02 11.82
CA LYS A 184 7.11 -0.52 12.12
C LYS A 184 8.00 0.51 12.81
N THR A 185 7.94 1.77 12.38
CA THR A 185 8.73 2.85 12.98
C THR A 185 8.28 3.14 14.41
N VAL A 186 6.96 3.19 14.64
CA VAL A 186 6.39 3.34 15.99
C VAL A 186 6.73 2.14 16.87
N THR A 187 6.68 0.91 16.35
CA THR A 187 7.10 -0.29 17.09
C THR A 187 8.56 -0.19 17.53
N ARG A 188 9.47 0.22 16.64
CA ARG A 188 10.90 0.41 16.98
C ARG A 188 11.10 1.50 18.02
N LEU A 189 10.39 2.62 17.91
CA LEU A 189 10.48 3.71 18.88
C LEU A 189 10.00 3.27 20.27
N THR A 190 8.85 2.59 20.33
CA THR A 190 8.31 2.09 21.60
C THR A 190 9.21 1.02 22.22
N GLU A 191 9.80 0.14 21.41
CA GLU A 191 10.77 -0.85 21.88
C GLU A 191 11.98 -0.20 22.57
N LEU A 192 12.53 0.86 21.99
CA LEU A 192 13.62 1.61 22.59
C LEU A 192 13.20 2.30 23.90
N ALA A 193 11.97 2.84 23.95
CA ALA A 193 11.43 3.46 25.15
C ALA A 193 11.27 2.48 26.32
N PHE A 194 10.92 1.22 26.04
CA PHE A 194 10.82 0.18 27.07
C PHE A 194 12.17 -0.17 27.72
N VAL A 195 13.29 0.10 27.05
CA VAL A 195 14.64 -0.03 27.64
C VAL A 195 15.01 1.25 28.39
N PHE A 196 14.78 2.41 27.76
CA PHE A 196 15.29 3.68 28.26
C PHE A 196 14.55 4.21 29.48
N ILE A 197 13.22 4.06 29.54
CA ILE A 197 12.41 4.61 30.64
C ILE A 197 12.75 3.92 31.98
N PRO A 198 12.77 2.57 32.09
CA PRO A 198 13.15 1.89 33.32
C PRO A 198 14.57 2.21 33.77
N LEU A 199 15.53 2.26 32.84
CA LEU A 199 16.93 2.56 33.14
C LEU A 199 17.13 4.01 33.58
N SER A 200 16.44 4.96 32.95
CA SER A 200 16.48 6.37 33.35
C SER A 200 15.88 6.57 34.72
N PHE A 201 14.80 5.83 35.04
CA PHE A 201 14.19 5.85 36.36
C PHE A 201 15.15 5.31 37.43
N THR A 202 15.81 4.18 37.21
CA THR A 202 16.80 3.67 38.18
C THR A 202 17.98 4.63 38.30
N CYS A 203 18.52 5.16 37.20
CA CYS A 203 19.56 6.19 37.25
C CYS A 203 19.14 7.41 38.09
N SER A 204 17.90 7.87 37.93
CA SER A 204 17.38 9.02 38.69
C SER A 204 17.18 8.69 40.17
N LEU A 205 16.70 7.48 40.47
CA LEU A 205 16.47 7.01 41.84
C LEU A 205 17.78 6.96 42.65
N PHE A 206 18.87 6.47 42.06
CA PHE A 206 20.19 6.43 42.70
C PHE A 206 20.95 7.75 42.61
N SER A 207 20.59 8.63 41.66
CA SER A 207 21.13 9.99 41.59
C SER A 207 20.50 10.93 42.63
N MET A 208 19.26 10.67 43.04
CA MET A 208 18.65 11.38 44.15
C MET A 208 19.35 10.95 45.45
N SER A 209 19.98 11.91 46.14
CA SER A 209 20.65 11.69 47.42
C SER A 209 19.62 11.39 48.52
N ILE A 210 19.08 10.18 48.53
CA ILE A 210 18.18 9.70 49.58
C ILE A 210 19.02 9.48 50.83
N ARG A 211 18.57 10.02 51.97
CA ARG A 211 19.27 10.02 53.26
C ARG A 211 19.68 8.62 53.75
N GLU A 212 18.98 7.57 53.33
CA GLU A 212 19.25 6.16 53.68
C GLU A 212 20.37 5.51 52.85
N LEU A 213 20.89 6.18 51.82
CA LEU A 213 21.93 5.70 50.92
C LEU A 213 23.27 6.47 51.10
N GLN A 214 23.40 7.23 52.18
CA GLN A 214 24.57 8.10 52.45
C GLN A 214 25.87 7.36 52.75
N ASP A 215 25.82 6.09 53.19
CA ASP A 215 27.01 5.30 53.55
C ASP A 215 27.74 4.66 52.34
N GLY A 216 27.41 5.09 51.12
CA GLY A 216 28.07 4.60 49.90
C GLY A 216 27.46 3.30 49.41
N VAL A 217 26.53 3.44 48.46
CA VAL A 217 25.88 2.30 47.82
C VAL A 217 26.88 1.63 46.86
N PRO A 218 27.17 0.33 47.00
CA PRO A 218 28.03 -0.36 46.05
C PRO A 218 27.41 -0.26 44.65
N VAL A 219 28.22 0.06 43.64
CA VAL A 219 27.79 0.18 42.23
C VAL A 219 27.02 -1.06 41.75
N TRP A 220 27.26 -2.21 42.38
CA TRP A 220 26.59 -3.47 42.10
C TRP A 220 25.08 -3.48 42.39
N THR A 221 24.61 -2.84 43.47
CA THR A 221 23.15 -2.79 43.77
C THR A 221 22.40 -1.92 42.77
N PHE A 222 23.07 -0.91 42.21
CA PHE A 222 22.55 -0.14 41.07
C PHE A 222 22.35 -1.06 39.85
N VAL A 223 23.34 -1.88 39.51
CA VAL A 223 23.25 -2.80 38.36
C VAL A 223 22.12 -3.82 38.54
N ILE A 224 22.00 -4.43 39.73
CA ILE A 224 20.92 -5.41 40.00
C ILE A 224 19.54 -4.76 39.89
N SER A 225 19.36 -3.58 40.51
CA SER A 225 18.07 -2.87 40.47
C SER A 225 17.66 -2.46 39.05
N ALA A 226 18.62 -2.01 38.23
CA ALA A 226 18.41 -1.70 36.82
C ALA A 226 18.02 -2.95 36.02
N LEU A 227 18.69 -4.07 36.26
CA LEU A 227 18.41 -5.35 35.59
C LEU A 227 17.03 -5.91 35.96
N VAL A 228 16.64 -5.83 37.24
CA VAL A 228 15.31 -6.25 37.71
C VAL A 228 14.22 -5.37 37.10
N MET A 229 14.41 -4.04 37.11
CA MET A 229 13.43 -3.11 36.56
C MET A 229 13.27 -3.26 35.04
N ALA A 230 14.38 -3.46 34.31
CA ALA A 230 14.36 -3.75 32.88
C ALA A 230 13.66 -5.08 32.58
N SER A 231 13.97 -6.14 33.35
CA SER A 231 13.33 -7.46 33.21
C SER A 231 11.82 -7.39 33.42
N LEU A 232 11.37 -6.62 34.41
CA LEU A 232 9.96 -6.43 34.71
C LEU A 232 9.24 -5.68 33.57
N ALA A 233 9.86 -4.62 33.04
CA ALA A 233 9.32 -3.88 31.90
C ALA A 233 9.23 -4.75 30.63
N PHE A 234 10.25 -5.56 30.33
CA PHE A 234 10.22 -6.51 29.23
C PHE A 234 9.18 -7.62 29.45
N GLY A 235 9.02 -8.11 30.68
CA GLY A 235 7.98 -9.07 31.03
C GLY A 235 6.58 -8.53 30.75
N ILE A 236 6.28 -7.31 31.19
CA ILE A 236 5.00 -6.65 30.90
C ILE A 236 4.79 -6.50 29.39
N ARG A 237 5.80 -6.05 28.65
CA ARG A 237 5.72 -5.93 27.18
C ARG A 237 5.48 -7.28 26.51
N PHE A 238 6.17 -8.34 26.94
CA PHE A 238 6.02 -9.69 26.41
C PHE A 238 4.61 -10.23 26.64
N ILE A 239 4.03 -9.96 27.82
CA ILE A 239 2.63 -10.30 28.11
C ILE A 239 1.70 -9.58 27.14
N VAL A 240 1.82 -8.26 26.99
CA VAL A 240 0.95 -7.45 26.13
C VAL A 240 1.10 -7.81 24.64
N ALA A 241 2.32 -8.08 24.19
CA ALA A 241 2.65 -8.38 22.80
C ALA A 241 2.34 -9.83 22.40
N SER A 242 1.97 -10.69 23.36
CA SER A 242 1.61 -12.08 23.07
C SER A 242 0.37 -12.13 22.18
N ASP A 243 0.49 -12.78 21.02
CA ASP A 243 -0.58 -12.95 20.02
C ASP A 243 -1.86 -13.55 20.61
N PHE A 244 -1.74 -14.26 21.73
CA PHE A 244 -2.89 -14.78 22.46
C PHE A 244 -3.75 -13.68 23.10
N ILE A 245 -3.16 -12.62 23.67
CA ILE A 245 -3.94 -11.49 24.22
C ILE A 245 -4.60 -10.73 23.07
N ALA A 246 -3.91 -10.58 21.94
CA ALA A 246 -4.47 -9.96 20.74
C ALA A 246 -5.69 -10.77 20.23
N ASN A 247 -5.58 -12.09 20.14
CA ASN A 247 -6.66 -12.97 19.68
C ASN A 247 -7.80 -13.09 20.70
N SER A 248 -7.49 -13.16 22.00
CA SER A 248 -8.49 -13.24 23.07
C SER A 248 -9.25 -11.91 23.24
N SER A 249 -8.61 -10.76 22.99
CA SER A 249 -9.28 -9.46 23.10
C SER A 249 -10.38 -9.27 22.05
N ARG A 250 -10.15 -9.76 20.82
CA ARG A 250 -11.13 -9.74 19.74
C ARG A 250 -12.34 -10.62 20.07
N GLY A 251 -12.11 -11.84 20.55
CA GLY A 251 -13.17 -12.75 20.97
C GLY A 251 -13.96 -12.27 22.20
N ALA A 252 -13.31 -11.60 23.15
CA ALA A 252 -13.99 -11.01 24.32
C ALA A 252 -14.84 -9.80 23.93
N LEU A 253 -14.36 -8.97 23.00
CA LEU A 253 -15.07 -7.80 22.51
C LEU A 253 -16.35 -8.21 21.78
N GLU A 254 -16.29 -9.20 20.88
CA GLU A 254 -17.47 -9.74 20.19
C GLU A 254 -18.54 -10.26 21.15
N ARG A 255 -18.14 -10.94 22.24
CA ARG A 255 -19.08 -11.43 23.25
C ARG A 255 -19.63 -10.34 24.15
N PHE A 256 -18.88 -9.27 24.39
CA PHE A 256 -19.38 -8.09 25.09
C PHE A 256 -20.52 -7.45 24.29
N TRP A 257 -20.33 -7.26 22.97
CA TRP A 257 -21.37 -6.76 22.07
C TRP A 257 -22.55 -7.72 21.91
N ALA A 258 -22.32 -9.04 22.00
CA ALA A 258 -23.40 -10.02 21.94
C ALA A 258 -24.23 -10.10 23.24
N ARG A 259 -23.61 -9.90 24.41
CA ARG A 259 -24.31 -9.98 25.72
C ARG A 259 -25.02 -8.70 26.12
N ARG A 260 -24.47 -7.54 25.76
CA ARG A 260 -25.12 -6.25 25.95
C ARG A 260 -25.56 -5.80 24.58
N ASN A 261 -26.87 -5.81 24.35
CA ASN A 261 -27.58 -5.42 23.12
C ASN A 261 -27.38 -3.90 22.80
N VAL A 262 -26.12 -3.45 22.77
CA VAL A 262 -25.66 -2.07 22.68
C VAL A 262 -25.14 -1.87 21.26
N ARG A 263 -25.53 -0.75 20.64
CA ARG A 263 -25.17 -0.43 19.26
C ARG A 263 -23.64 -0.30 19.14
N ARG A 264 -23.07 -0.93 18.11
CA ARG A 264 -21.65 -0.76 17.74
C ARG A 264 -21.35 0.74 17.64
N GLY A 265 -20.47 1.26 18.51
CA GLY A 265 -20.04 2.66 18.48
C GLY A 265 -20.09 3.41 19.81
N GLU A 266 -20.68 2.84 20.87
CA GLU A 266 -20.68 3.47 22.19
C GLU A 266 -19.41 3.08 22.99
N SER A 267 -18.75 4.06 23.63
CA SER A 267 -17.48 3.84 24.32
C SER A 267 -17.66 2.91 25.53
N ALA A 268 -17.25 1.65 25.37
CA ALA A 268 -17.26 0.69 26.46
C ALA A 268 -16.27 1.11 27.56
N PRO A 269 -16.62 1.00 28.86
CA PRO A 269 -15.71 1.33 29.94
C PRO A 269 -14.51 0.38 29.91
N VAL A 270 -13.31 0.96 29.84
CA VAL A 270 -12.03 0.23 29.67
C VAL A 270 -11.87 -0.86 30.74
N LEU A 271 -12.27 -0.58 31.98
CA LEU A 271 -12.16 -1.51 33.10
C LEU A 271 -13.01 -2.78 32.92
N THR A 272 -14.22 -2.68 32.36
CA THR A 272 -15.06 -3.86 32.06
C THR A 272 -14.51 -4.69 30.91
N LEU A 273 -13.86 -4.05 29.94
CA LEU A 273 -13.18 -4.78 28.87
C LEU A 273 -11.93 -5.50 29.39
N VAL A 274 -11.15 -4.85 30.27
CA VAL A 274 -9.95 -5.44 30.88
C VAL A 274 -10.31 -6.67 31.74
N THR A 275 -11.36 -6.61 32.55
CA THR A 275 -11.75 -7.76 33.39
C THR A 275 -12.31 -8.92 32.57
N LEU A 276 -13.11 -8.64 31.53
CA LEU A 276 -13.63 -9.68 30.64
C LEU A 276 -12.53 -10.32 29.79
N THR A 277 -11.58 -9.53 29.30
CA THR A 277 -10.42 -10.05 28.57
C THR A 277 -9.53 -10.88 29.49
N ALA A 278 -9.25 -10.42 30.72
CA ALA A 278 -8.48 -11.19 31.70
C ALA A 278 -9.15 -12.52 32.06
N GLN A 279 -10.47 -12.52 32.24
CA GLN A 279 -11.23 -13.73 32.56
C GLN A 279 -11.27 -14.72 31.37
N GLU A 280 -11.37 -14.21 30.14
CA GLU A 280 -11.36 -15.03 28.93
C GLU A 280 -9.97 -15.62 28.64
N VAL A 281 -8.92 -14.81 28.84
CA VAL A 281 -7.52 -15.25 28.77
C VAL A 281 -7.27 -16.37 29.76
N TRP A 282 -7.73 -16.22 31.01
CA TRP A 282 -7.59 -17.25 32.03
C TRP A 282 -8.31 -18.56 31.66
N ARG A 283 -9.46 -18.48 30.98
CA ARG A 283 -10.29 -19.64 30.65
C ARG A 283 -9.84 -20.42 29.41
N ASN A 284 -9.19 -19.76 28.44
CA ASN A 284 -8.85 -20.36 27.14
C ASN A 284 -7.38 -20.80 27.01
N GLY A 285 -6.63 -20.92 28.10
CA GLY A 285 -5.22 -21.33 28.05
C GLY A 285 -4.23 -20.31 28.58
N GLY A 286 -4.69 -19.31 29.34
CA GLY A 286 -3.81 -18.38 30.06
C GLY A 286 -2.81 -19.06 31.00
N ALA A 287 -3.05 -20.33 31.39
CA ALA A 287 -2.07 -21.15 32.10
C ALA A 287 -0.78 -21.35 31.29
N ASP A 288 -0.85 -21.55 29.97
CA ASP A 288 0.35 -21.73 29.13
C ASP A 288 1.15 -20.42 29.04
N ILE A 289 0.46 -19.27 28.93
CA ILE A 289 1.13 -17.95 28.92
C ILE A 289 1.70 -17.60 30.28
N PHE A 290 0.95 -17.90 31.34
CA PHE A 290 1.43 -17.72 32.69
C PHE A 290 2.64 -18.60 32.95
N VAL A 291 2.65 -19.85 32.47
CA VAL A 291 3.80 -20.74 32.52
C VAL A 291 4.97 -20.16 31.73
N ARG A 292 4.78 -19.70 30.49
CA ARG A 292 5.85 -19.09 29.68
C ARG A 292 6.41 -17.80 30.29
N CYS A 293 5.56 -16.93 30.83
CA CYS A 293 5.98 -15.69 31.49
C CYS A 293 6.65 -15.98 32.84
N SER A 294 6.09 -16.91 33.62
CA SER A 294 6.68 -17.40 34.85
C SER A 294 8.06 -17.99 34.57
N LEU A 295 8.21 -18.76 33.49
CA LEU A 295 9.45 -19.38 33.09
C LEU A 295 10.46 -18.32 32.63
N ALA A 296 10.05 -17.32 31.85
CA ALA A 296 10.90 -16.20 31.46
C ALA A 296 11.39 -15.38 32.67
N LEU A 297 10.50 -15.11 33.64
CA LEU A 297 10.86 -14.48 34.92
C LEU A 297 11.77 -15.39 35.76
N PHE A 298 11.56 -16.71 35.71
CA PHE A 298 12.41 -17.67 36.40
C PHE A 298 13.81 -17.71 35.80
N ILE A 299 13.94 -17.67 34.48
CA ILE A 299 15.22 -17.58 33.77
C ILE A 299 15.91 -16.26 34.11
N SER A 300 15.20 -15.13 34.09
CA SER A 300 15.81 -13.85 34.44
C SER A 300 16.29 -13.85 35.90
N ALA A 301 15.49 -14.39 36.83
CA ALA A 301 15.90 -14.58 38.22
C ALA A 301 17.09 -15.56 38.35
N PHE A 302 17.14 -16.62 37.55
CA PHE A 302 18.23 -17.60 37.53
C PHE A 302 19.53 -17.03 36.96
N ILE A 303 19.48 -15.94 36.19
CA ILE A 303 20.68 -15.21 35.76
C ILE A 303 21.05 -14.17 36.82
N VAL A 304 20.07 -13.41 37.32
CA VAL A 304 20.29 -12.28 38.25
C VAL A 304 20.81 -12.77 39.61
N VAL A 305 20.29 -13.86 40.16
CA VAL A 305 20.61 -14.34 41.51
C VAL A 305 22.04 -14.91 41.63
N PRO A 306 22.52 -15.80 40.74
CA PRO A 306 23.89 -16.31 40.79
C PRO A 306 24.91 -15.22 40.48
N VAL A 307 24.60 -14.33 39.54
CA VAL A 307 25.44 -13.17 39.24
C VAL A 307 25.54 -12.28 40.48
N ALA A 308 24.43 -12.00 41.16
CA ALA A 308 24.44 -11.26 42.42
C ALA A 308 25.24 -11.97 43.52
N PHE A 309 25.14 -13.30 43.62
CA PHE A 309 25.82 -14.11 44.62
C PHE A 309 27.34 -14.21 44.41
N VAL A 310 27.79 -14.41 43.16
CA VAL A 310 29.22 -14.48 42.80
C VAL A 310 29.94 -13.18 43.19
N TRP A 311 29.25 -12.04 43.03
CA TRP A 311 29.82 -10.73 43.35
C TRP A 311 29.69 -10.33 44.82
N THR A 312 28.81 -10.96 45.61
CA THR A 312 28.75 -10.75 47.07
C THR A 312 29.63 -11.73 47.86
N SER A 313 30.09 -12.84 47.27
CA SER A 313 31.08 -13.72 47.89
C SER A 313 32.51 -13.16 47.72
N THR A 314 32.89 -12.27 48.63
CA THR A 314 34.05 -11.36 48.59
C THR A 314 35.44 -12.02 48.79
N SER A 315 35.79 -13.11 48.09
CA SER A 315 37.18 -13.65 48.15
C SER A 315 37.78 -14.12 46.83
N LEU A 316 37.08 -13.92 45.71
CA LEU A 316 37.55 -14.36 44.38
C LEU A 316 38.15 -13.21 43.57
N ASP A 317 39.20 -13.51 42.81
CA ASP A 317 39.87 -12.58 41.91
C ASP A 317 38.88 -11.94 40.92
N VAL A 318 39.06 -10.66 40.66
CA VAL A 318 38.17 -9.86 39.78
C VAL A 318 38.04 -10.50 38.39
N GLY A 319 39.12 -11.11 37.88
CA GLY A 319 39.10 -11.84 36.60
C GLY A 319 38.20 -13.08 36.62
N PHE A 320 38.12 -13.78 37.75
CA PHE A 320 37.28 -14.96 37.91
C PHE A 320 35.79 -14.58 37.98
N ASN A 321 35.46 -13.49 38.66
CA ASN A 321 34.08 -12.99 38.71
C ASN A 321 33.56 -12.54 37.35
N ILE A 322 34.40 -11.93 36.52
CA ILE A 322 34.08 -11.56 35.14
C ILE A 322 33.86 -12.82 34.27
N ALA A 323 34.70 -13.84 34.41
CA ALA A 323 34.54 -15.09 33.68
C ALA A 323 33.25 -15.83 34.05
N MET A 324 32.90 -15.87 35.35
CA MET A 324 31.66 -16.48 35.85
C MET A 324 30.41 -15.76 35.36
N THR A 325 30.38 -14.42 35.38
CA THR A 325 29.21 -13.68 34.88
C THR A 325 29.01 -13.86 33.39
N LEU A 326 30.09 -13.86 32.61
CA LEU A 326 30.03 -14.11 31.17
C LEU A 326 29.48 -15.52 30.90
N LEU A 327 29.92 -16.52 31.67
CA LEU A 327 29.43 -17.89 31.57
C LEU A 327 27.95 -18.03 31.93
N PHE A 328 27.48 -17.37 33.00
CA PHE A 328 26.06 -17.39 33.38
C PHE A 328 25.16 -16.67 32.37
N VAL A 329 25.60 -15.56 31.79
CA VAL A 329 24.85 -14.83 30.75
C VAL A 329 24.78 -15.65 29.46
N LEU A 330 25.86 -16.33 29.07
CA LEU A 330 25.90 -17.21 27.90
C LEU A 330 25.02 -18.45 28.12
N SER A 331 25.12 -19.08 29.30
CA SER A 331 24.27 -20.21 29.69
C SER A 331 22.79 -19.82 29.71
N GLY A 332 22.46 -18.66 30.28
CA GLY A 332 21.09 -18.14 30.31
C GLY A 332 20.53 -17.86 28.91
N SER A 333 21.36 -17.32 28.00
CA SER A 333 20.96 -17.07 26.61
C SER A 333 20.73 -18.36 25.82
N VAL A 334 21.58 -19.38 26.00
CA VAL A 334 21.40 -20.69 25.36
C VAL A 334 20.12 -21.37 25.87
N PHE A 335 19.85 -21.29 27.18
CA PHE A 335 18.66 -21.88 27.77
C PHE A 335 17.37 -21.17 27.34
N ALA A 336 17.40 -19.83 27.24
CA ALA A 336 16.29 -19.05 26.69
C ALA A 336 16.03 -19.38 25.21
N GLY A 337 17.08 -19.53 24.40
CA GLY A 337 16.96 -19.95 23.01
C GLY A 337 16.38 -21.36 22.85
N PHE A 338 16.81 -22.31 23.69
CA PHE A 338 16.31 -23.68 23.67
C PHE A 338 14.82 -23.75 24.01
N ILE A 339 14.36 -22.99 25.01
CA ILE A 339 12.94 -22.96 25.38
C ILE A 339 12.08 -22.23 24.36
N PHE A 340 12.61 -21.20 23.70
CA PHE A 340 11.90 -20.55 22.60
C PHE A 340 11.67 -21.51 21.42
N VAL A 341 12.67 -22.34 21.11
CA VAL A 341 12.59 -23.36 20.04
C VAL A 341 11.68 -24.53 20.42
N VAL A 342 11.74 -25.01 21.67
CA VAL A 342 10.93 -26.15 22.14
C VAL A 342 9.48 -25.74 22.47
N GLY A 343 9.26 -24.50 22.87
CA GLY A 343 7.93 -23.95 23.19
C GLY A 343 7.10 -23.55 21.97
N ASP A 344 7.72 -23.41 20.80
CA ASP A 344 7.04 -23.20 19.52
C ASP A 344 6.70 -24.56 18.90
N GLY A 345 5.78 -25.30 19.54
CA GLY A 345 5.26 -26.59 19.09
C GLY A 345 4.60 -26.59 17.70
N GLY A 346 4.61 -25.46 16.98
CA GLY A 346 4.20 -25.36 15.57
C GLY A 346 5.30 -25.72 14.55
N SER A 347 6.56 -25.92 14.98
CA SER A 347 7.64 -26.29 14.04
C SER A 347 7.70 -27.80 13.73
N SER A 348 7.22 -28.65 14.64
CA SER A 348 7.30 -30.10 14.44
C SER A 348 6.42 -30.59 13.27
N GLU A 349 5.33 -29.90 12.97
CA GLU A 349 4.45 -30.24 11.84
C GLU A 349 5.08 -29.89 10.48
N LYS A 350 5.93 -28.86 10.41
CA LYS A 350 6.64 -28.48 9.17
C LYS A 350 7.83 -29.38 8.88
N VAL A 351 8.50 -29.92 9.91
CA VAL A 351 9.62 -30.84 9.74
C VAL A 351 9.14 -32.25 9.38
N THR A 352 8.02 -32.70 9.94
CA THR A 352 7.40 -33.98 9.53
C THR A 352 6.77 -33.89 8.14
N ALA A 353 6.17 -32.75 7.76
CA ALA A 353 5.69 -32.52 6.39
C ALA A 353 6.85 -32.51 5.38
N TRP A 354 8.00 -31.91 5.71
CA TRP A 354 9.19 -31.93 4.86
C TRP A 354 9.83 -33.33 4.73
N LEU A 355 9.74 -34.17 5.77
CA LEU A 355 10.23 -35.55 5.73
C LEU A 355 9.24 -36.51 5.03
N GLY A 356 7.94 -36.26 5.12
CA GLY A 356 6.92 -37.05 4.41
C GLY A 356 6.96 -36.85 2.89
N ASP A 357 7.08 -35.60 2.45
CA ASP A 357 7.13 -35.24 1.01
C ASP A 357 8.36 -35.84 0.30
N ARG A 358 9.42 -36.16 1.05
CA ARG A 358 10.64 -36.79 0.54
C ARG A 358 10.54 -38.31 0.41
N ALA A 359 9.69 -38.97 1.20
CA ALA A 359 9.43 -40.41 1.10
C ALA A 359 8.50 -40.73 -0.08
N ASP A 360 7.55 -39.84 -0.37
CA ASP A 360 6.63 -40.00 -1.51
C ASP A 360 7.35 -39.77 -2.86
N ALA A 361 8.34 -38.87 -2.90
CA ALA A 361 9.17 -38.63 -4.08
C ALA A 361 10.10 -39.79 -4.47
N GLU A 362 10.54 -40.62 -3.52
CA GLU A 362 11.33 -41.84 -3.82
C GLU A 362 10.45 -43.02 -4.28
N SER A 363 9.18 -43.06 -3.90
CA SER A 363 8.26 -44.13 -4.32
C SER A 363 7.74 -43.99 -5.76
N ALA A 364 7.72 -42.77 -6.31
CA ALA A 364 7.24 -42.48 -7.66
C ALA A 364 8.29 -42.74 -8.77
N GLY A 365 9.56 -42.99 -8.42
CA GLY A 365 10.66 -43.15 -9.38
C GLY A 365 11.00 -44.60 -9.78
N SER A 366 10.28 -45.62 -9.29
CA SER A 366 10.63 -47.04 -9.52
C SER A 366 9.63 -47.85 -10.35
N GLY A 367 8.65 -47.19 -10.98
CA GLY A 367 7.52 -47.85 -11.65
C GLY A 367 7.47 -47.80 -13.18
N GLU A 368 8.50 -47.27 -13.86
CA GLU A 368 8.44 -47.03 -15.31
C GLU A 368 9.70 -47.53 -16.05
N GLU A 369 9.97 -48.84 -15.94
CA GLU A 369 10.73 -49.60 -16.96
C GLU A 369 10.15 -51.02 -17.07
N VAL A 370 9.20 -51.22 -18.00
CA VAL A 370 9.04 -52.44 -18.84
C VAL A 370 8.46 -52.04 -20.18
#